data_AF-A0A964EHF3-F1
#
_entry.id   AF-A0A964EHF3-F1
#
_cell.length_a   1.000
_cell.length_b   1.000
_cell.length_c   1.000
_cell.angle_alpha   90.00
_cell.angle_beta   90.00
_cell.angle_gamma   90.00
#
_symmetry.space_group_name_H-M   'P 1'
#
loop_
_entity.id
_entity.type
_entity.pdbx_description
1 polymer ?
#
loop_
_entity_poly.entity_id
_entity_poly.type
_entity_poly.pdbx_seq_one_letter_code
_entity_poly.pdbx_strand_id
1 'polypeptide(L)'
;MQALNIHPRAEAAKAAARYGGAEILLSEEKREQARQARLDELRKTFVEGPTLLFPGAATVTIPGGGVASGDRNDIFRSFSRLRDLGKLEAEKGCLYRVTAVLAVWRRRFSSIKLLFSGDGWKLYLSPGWTVKEGERMGSYEVVKE
;
A
#
# COMPACT_ATOMS: atom_id res chain seq x y z
N MET A 1 -14.92 1.63 17.33
CA MET A 1 -15.28 3.03 17.04
C MET A 1 -16.57 3.32 17.80
N GLN A 2 -16.53 4.21 18.81
CA GLN A 2 -17.76 4.75 19.39
C GLN A 2 -18.35 5.74 18.37
N ALA A 3 -19.59 5.51 17.94
CA ALA A 3 -20.31 6.49 17.15
C ALA A 3 -20.53 7.73 18.05
N LEU A 4 -19.98 8.88 17.64
CA LEU A 4 -20.31 10.14 18.27
C LEU A 4 -21.81 10.39 18.03
N ASN A 5 -22.59 10.48 19.10
CA ASN A 5 -24.02 10.84 19.04
C ASN A 5 -24.16 12.33 18.66
N ILE A 6 -23.91 12.63 17.39
CA ILE A 6 -24.07 13.96 16.81
C ILE A 6 -25.49 14.05 16.26
N HIS A 7 -26.37 14.73 16.99
CA HIS A 7 -27.70 15.04 16.49
C HIS A 7 -27.68 16.41 15.82
N PRO A 8 -28.14 16.53 14.57
CA PRO A 8 -28.28 17.83 13.93
C PRO A 8 -29.28 18.67 14.72
N ARG A 9 -28.90 19.92 15.02
CA ARG A 9 -29.81 20.91 15.59
C ARG A 9 -30.99 21.09 14.63
N ALA A 10 -32.19 21.37 15.14
CA ALA A 10 -33.42 21.41 14.32
C ALA A 10 -33.33 22.28 13.04
N GLU A 11 -32.56 23.38 13.10
CA GLU A 11 -32.30 24.24 11.93
C GLU A 11 -31.44 23.57 10.85
N ALA A 12 -30.49 22.72 11.24
CA ALA A 12 -29.70 21.92 10.29
C ALA A 12 -30.54 20.83 9.62
N ALA A 13 -31.51 20.23 10.32
CA ALA A 13 -32.43 19.26 9.74
C ALA A 13 -33.37 19.90 8.69
N LYS A 14 -33.89 21.11 8.97
CA LYS A 14 -34.69 21.87 8.01
C LYS A 14 -33.86 22.28 6.77
N ALA A 15 -32.63 22.73 6.99
CA ALA A 15 -31.71 23.06 5.90
C ALA A 15 -31.38 21.82 5.06
N ALA A 16 -31.10 20.68 5.68
CA ALA A 16 -30.86 19.42 5.00
C ALA A 16 -32.07 19.02 4.13
N ALA A 17 -33.30 19.09 4.65
CA ALA A 17 -34.49 18.82 3.85
C ALA A 17 -34.63 19.77 2.65
N ARG A 18 -34.29 21.05 2.81
CA ARG A 18 -34.35 22.06 1.73
C ARG A 18 -33.32 21.82 0.62
N TYR A 19 -32.16 21.26 0.95
CA TYR A 19 -31.01 21.12 0.03
C TYR A 19 -30.68 19.67 -0.33
N GLY A 20 -31.63 18.74 -0.21
CA GLY A 20 -31.43 17.35 -0.62
C GLY A 20 -30.45 16.57 0.27
N GLY A 21 -30.48 16.83 1.58
CA GLY A 21 -29.61 16.21 2.55
C GLY A 21 -29.76 14.69 2.65
N ALA A 22 -30.94 14.15 2.29
CA ALA A 22 -31.15 12.71 2.22
C ALA A 22 -30.36 12.08 1.06
N GLU A 23 -30.36 12.72 -0.11
CA GLU A 23 -29.59 12.29 -1.29
C GLU A 23 -28.09 12.42 -1.05
N ILE A 24 -27.67 13.51 -0.39
CA ILE A 24 -26.26 13.71 0.01
C ILE A 24 -25.84 12.61 0.98
N LEU A 25 -26.62 12.33 2.02
CA LEU A 25 -26.29 11.28 3.00
C LEU A 25 -26.12 9.91 2.31
N LEU A 26 -27.07 9.52 1.46
CA LEU A 26 -26.99 8.26 0.71
C LEU A 26 -25.77 8.21 -0.23
N SER A 27 -25.39 9.35 -0.82
CA SER A 27 -24.19 9.47 -1.66
C SER A 27 -22.91 9.32 -0.84
N GLU A 28 -22.83 9.98 0.33
CA GLU A 28 -21.66 9.87 1.21
C GLU A 28 -21.54 8.47 1.82
N GLU A 29 -22.65 7.83 2.20
CA GLU A 29 -22.63 6.43 2.67
C GLU A 29 -22.10 5.48 1.59
N LYS A 30 -22.50 5.66 0.33
CA LYS A 30 -21.95 4.87 -0.80
C LYS A 30 -20.47 5.12 -1.02
N ARG A 31 -20.01 6.38 -0.94
CA ARG A 31 -18.58 6.72 -1.06
C ARG A 31 -17.77 6.11 0.07
N GLU A 32 -18.30 6.14 1.29
CA GLU A 32 -17.67 5.56 2.46
C GLU A 32 -17.56 4.04 2.36
N GLN A 33 -18.63 3.35 1.94
CA GLN A 33 -18.60 1.92 1.68
C GLN A 33 -17.56 1.55 0.61
N ALA A 34 -17.51 2.30 -0.50
CA ALA A 34 -16.52 2.09 -1.55
C ALA A 34 -15.09 2.35 -1.06
N ARG A 35 -14.89 3.38 -0.25
CA ARG A 35 -13.61 3.69 0.38
C ARG A 35 -13.17 2.55 1.30
N GLN A 36 -14.06 2.05 2.14
CA GLN A 36 -13.76 0.96 3.06
C GLN A 36 -13.42 -0.35 2.31
N ALA A 37 -14.20 -0.71 1.30
CA ALA A 37 -13.93 -1.88 0.46
C ALA A 37 -12.54 -1.80 -0.20
N ARG A 38 -12.17 -0.61 -0.71
CA ARG A 38 -10.85 -0.36 -1.28
C ARG A 38 -9.74 -0.48 -0.23
N LEU A 39 -9.94 0.05 0.98
CA LEU A 39 -8.95 -0.09 2.05
C LEU A 39 -8.78 -1.55 2.49
N ASP A 40 -9.85 -2.32 2.55
CA ASP A 40 -9.80 -3.73 2.92
C ASP A 40 -9.06 -4.57 1.87
N GLU A 41 -9.28 -4.30 0.59
CA GLU A 41 -8.52 -4.92 -0.51
C GLU A 41 -7.03 -4.60 -0.41
N LEU A 42 -6.71 -3.31 -0.21
CA LEU A 42 -5.34 -2.85 -0.03
C LEU A 42 -4.68 -3.49 1.19
N ARG A 43 -5.39 -3.62 2.32
CA ARG A 43 -4.87 -4.27 3.53
C ARG A 43 -4.56 -5.75 3.30
N LYS A 44 -5.50 -6.51 2.72
CA LYS A 44 -5.30 -7.93 2.40
C LYS A 44 -4.08 -8.15 1.52
N THR A 45 -3.90 -7.22 0.59
CA THR A 45 -2.85 -7.27 -0.41
C THR A 45 -1.50 -6.88 0.17
N PHE A 46 -1.42 -5.74 0.85
CA PHE A 46 -0.17 -5.10 1.25
C PHE A 46 0.26 -5.35 2.68
N VAL A 47 -0.62 -5.82 3.56
CA VAL A 47 -0.34 -6.00 4.99
C VAL A 47 -0.42 -7.47 5.38
N GLU A 48 -1.43 -8.18 4.91
CA GLU A 48 -1.69 -9.58 5.29
C GLU A 48 -1.01 -10.58 4.36
N GLY A 49 -0.67 -10.17 3.13
CA GLY A 49 -0.01 -11.00 2.13
C GLY A 49 1.47 -11.30 2.38
N PRO A 50 2.10 -12.12 1.52
CA PRO A 50 3.54 -12.40 1.54
C PRO A 50 4.38 -11.22 1.06
N THR A 51 5.44 -10.86 1.80
CA THR A 51 6.15 -9.59 1.69
C THR A 51 7.57 -9.73 1.15
N LEU A 52 8.03 -8.89 0.25
CA LEU A 52 9.45 -8.68 -0.06
C LEU A 52 9.94 -7.41 0.64
N LEU A 53 10.84 -7.57 1.60
CA LEU A 53 11.47 -6.45 2.30
C LEU A 53 12.71 -5.97 1.53
N PHE A 54 12.70 -4.70 1.14
CA PHE A 54 13.80 -3.99 0.49
C PHE A 54 14.31 -2.86 1.40
N PRO A 55 15.38 -3.10 2.18
CA PRO A 55 15.76 -2.24 3.31
C PRO A 55 16.32 -0.85 2.93
N GLY A 56 16.38 0.05 3.92
CA GLY A 56 17.06 1.36 3.90
C GLY A 56 16.17 2.58 3.60
N ALA A 57 16.71 3.79 3.79
CA ALA A 57 16.10 5.11 3.47
C ALA A 57 16.64 5.71 2.13
N ALA A 58 15.78 6.07 1.17
CA ALA A 58 16.18 6.52 -0.19
C ALA A 58 15.15 7.47 -0.80
N THR A 59 15.58 8.19 -1.83
CA THR A 59 14.73 8.95 -2.76
C THR A 59 13.74 8.03 -3.46
N VAL A 60 12.46 8.38 -3.38
CA VAL A 60 11.37 7.64 -4.01
C VAL A 60 10.75 8.51 -5.09
N THR A 61 10.56 7.95 -6.28
CA THR A 61 9.74 8.56 -7.32
C THR A 61 8.36 7.90 -7.32
N ILE A 62 7.31 8.71 -7.13
CA ILE A 62 5.91 8.25 -7.04
C ILE A 62 5.08 8.93 -8.15
N PRO A 63 4.95 8.29 -9.32
CA PRO A 63 4.00 8.75 -10.32
C PRO A 63 2.55 8.52 -9.82
N GLY A 64 1.76 9.59 -9.71
CA GLY A 64 0.31 9.50 -9.50
C GLY A 64 -0.20 9.50 -8.05
N GLY A 65 0.64 9.85 -7.06
CA GLY A 65 0.24 10.01 -5.66
C GLY A 65 0.12 8.70 -4.86
N GLY A 66 0.04 8.82 -3.53
CA GLY A 66 -0.08 7.70 -2.59
C GLY A 66 -1.41 7.70 -1.84
N VAL A 67 -1.82 6.53 -1.35
CA VAL A 67 -2.93 6.38 -0.41
C VAL A 67 -2.33 6.16 0.98
N ALA A 68 -2.58 7.10 1.90
CA ALA A 68 -2.18 6.93 3.29
C ALA A 68 -3.03 5.82 3.93
N SER A 69 -2.38 4.77 4.42
CA SER A 69 -2.98 3.84 5.36
C SER A 69 -2.67 4.39 6.76
N GLY A 70 -3.68 4.56 7.61
CA GLY A 70 -3.64 5.35 8.86
C GLY A 70 -2.51 5.03 9.86
N ASP A 71 -1.76 3.94 9.66
CA ASP A 71 -0.69 3.45 10.51
C ASP A 71 0.73 3.87 10.07
N ARG A 72 0.89 5.06 9.47
CA ARG A 72 2.16 5.58 8.91
C ARG A 72 2.77 4.72 7.79
N ASN A 73 1.93 3.95 7.08
CA ASN A 73 2.35 3.25 5.89
C ASN A 73 1.62 3.85 4.69
N ASP A 74 2.38 4.28 3.69
CA ASP A 74 1.80 4.83 2.47
C ASP A 74 1.81 3.76 1.39
N ILE A 75 0.67 3.58 0.74
CA ILE A 75 0.55 2.68 -0.41
C ILE A 75 0.73 3.52 -1.66
N PHE A 76 1.77 3.20 -2.43
CA PHE A 76 2.02 3.84 -3.71
C PHE A 76 1.52 2.98 -4.85
N ARG A 77 0.95 3.60 -5.89
CA ARG A 77 0.37 2.89 -7.03
C ARG A 77 1.44 2.42 -8.01
N SER A 78 2.43 3.27 -8.27
CA SER A 78 3.64 2.93 -9.03
C SER A 78 4.86 3.43 -8.27
N PHE A 79 5.94 2.67 -8.31
CA PHE A 79 7.10 2.87 -7.46
C PHE A 79 8.37 2.42 -8.16
N SER A 80 9.38 3.28 -8.19
CA SER A 80 10.74 2.90 -8.58
C SER A 80 11.72 3.41 -7.54
N ARG A 81 12.63 2.53 -7.11
CA ARG A 81 13.67 2.83 -6.12
C ARG A 81 15.00 2.31 -6.59
N LEU A 82 16.03 3.15 -6.51
CA LEU A 82 17.41 2.81 -6.80
C LEU A 82 18.27 2.94 -5.53
N ARG A 83 19.25 2.04 -5.37
CA ARG A 83 20.23 1.99 -4.29
C ARG A 83 21.52 1.29 -4.73
N ASP A 84 22.53 1.41 -3.88
CA ASP A 84 23.76 0.60 -3.92
C ASP A 84 23.46 -0.90 -3.93
N LEU A 85 22.39 -1.33 -3.24
CA LEU A 85 21.99 -2.73 -3.15
C LEU A 85 21.19 -3.22 -4.36
N GLY A 86 20.66 -2.30 -5.17
CA GLY A 86 19.84 -2.66 -6.32
C GLY A 86 18.72 -1.67 -6.67
N LYS A 87 17.86 -2.09 -7.60
CA LYS A 87 16.71 -1.35 -8.09
C LYS A 87 15.42 -2.16 -7.88
N LEU A 88 14.38 -1.54 -7.35
CA LEU A 88 13.04 -2.12 -7.23
C LEU A 88 12.05 -1.29 -8.04
N GLU A 89 11.36 -1.93 -8.98
CA GLU A 89 10.25 -1.35 -9.75
C GLU A 89 8.97 -2.10 -9.41
N ALA A 90 7.89 -1.38 -9.11
CA ALA A 90 6.57 -1.94 -8.86
C ALA A 90 5.50 -1.10 -9.57
N GLU A 91 4.75 -1.71 -10.48
CA GLU A 91 3.71 -1.08 -11.29
C GLU A 91 2.32 -1.18 -10.66
N LYS A 92 2.08 -2.24 -9.87
CA LYS A 92 0.82 -2.45 -9.13
C LYS A 92 0.84 -1.87 -7.72
N GLY A 93 2.02 -1.39 -7.30
CA GLY A 93 2.20 -0.63 -6.08
C GLY A 93 3.02 -1.32 -5.00
N CYS A 94 3.32 -0.60 -3.93
CA CYS A 94 4.07 -1.12 -2.78
C CYS A 94 3.63 -0.46 -1.47
N LEU A 95 3.86 -1.14 -0.35
CA LEU A 95 3.79 -0.52 0.96
C LEU A 95 5.13 0.13 1.28
N TYR A 96 5.11 1.43 1.53
CA TYR A 96 6.28 2.16 1.99
C TYR A 96 6.22 2.39 3.49
N ARG A 97 7.32 2.08 4.17
CA ARG A 97 7.55 2.45 5.57
C ARG A 97 8.84 3.27 5.63
N VAL A 98 8.88 4.26 6.53
CA VAL A 98 10.02 5.20 6.67
C VAL A 98 11.38 4.49 6.81
N THR A 99 11.42 3.32 7.45
CA THR A 99 12.65 2.54 7.66
C THR A 99 12.92 1.46 6.61
N ALA A 100 11.91 1.08 5.81
CA ALA A 100 12.02 0.00 4.85
C ALA A 100 10.90 0.05 3.80
N VAL A 101 11.20 -0.39 2.57
CA VAL A 101 10.15 -0.64 1.58
C VAL A 101 9.72 -2.08 1.69
N LEU A 102 8.40 -2.29 1.75
CA LEU A 102 7.80 -3.58 1.96
C LEU A 102 6.88 -3.84 0.74
N ALA A 103 7.40 -4.53 -0.26
CA ALA A 103 6.66 -4.86 -1.48
C ALA A 103 5.96 -6.20 -1.30
N VAL A 104 4.65 -6.21 -1.05
CA VAL A 104 3.92 -7.44 -0.69
C VAL A 104 3.18 -8.00 -1.88
N TRP A 105 3.74 -9.00 -2.56
CA TRP A 105 3.07 -9.57 -3.72
C TRP A 105 3.33 -11.04 -3.97
N ARG A 106 2.25 -11.71 -4.41
CA ARG A 106 2.12 -13.15 -4.54
C ARG A 106 3.07 -13.76 -5.58
N ARG A 107 3.87 -14.71 -5.08
CA ARG A 107 3.88 -16.13 -5.48
C ARG A 107 4.28 -16.44 -6.92
N ARG A 108 5.55 -16.19 -7.23
CA ARG A 108 6.52 -17.03 -7.99
C ARG A 108 7.56 -16.09 -8.58
N PHE A 109 8.81 -16.21 -8.15
CA PHE A 109 9.90 -15.51 -8.80
C PHE A 109 10.70 -16.48 -9.67
N SER A 110 11.09 -15.99 -10.85
CA SER A 110 12.19 -16.57 -11.61
C SER A 110 13.45 -15.87 -11.15
N SER A 111 14.40 -16.61 -10.58
CA SER A 111 15.72 -16.08 -10.22
C SER A 111 16.70 -16.35 -11.34
N ILE A 112 17.11 -15.30 -12.05
CA ILE A 112 18.32 -15.33 -12.88
C ILE A 112 19.36 -14.48 -12.16
N LYS A 113 20.17 -15.13 -11.30
CA LYS A 113 21.29 -14.64 -10.47
C LYS A 113 21.10 -13.32 -9.68
N LEU A 114 20.68 -12.23 -10.32
CA LEU A 114 20.49 -10.89 -9.73
C LEU A 114 19.15 -10.25 -10.10
N LEU A 115 18.36 -10.86 -10.99
CA LEU A 115 17.03 -10.41 -11.33
C LEU A 115 15.97 -11.30 -10.68
N PHE A 116 15.09 -10.69 -9.90
CA PHE A 116 13.90 -11.30 -9.35
C PHE A 116 12.69 -10.55 -9.89
N SER A 117 11.65 -11.27 -10.27
CA SER A 117 10.41 -10.67 -10.77
C SER A 117 9.21 -11.37 -10.17
N GLY A 118 8.10 -10.64 -10.09
CA GLY A 118 6.81 -11.19 -9.74
C GLY A 118 5.71 -10.43 -10.44
N ASP A 119 4.46 -10.69 -10.06
CA ASP A 119 3.32 -10.02 -10.67
C ASP A 119 3.35 -8.50 -10.40
N GLY A 120 3.66 -7.72 -11.43
CA GLY A 120 3.72 -6.26 -11.36
C GLY A 120 4.96 -5.67 -10.70
N TRP A 121 6.06 -6.42 -10.52
CA TRP A 121 7.31 -5.87 -9.99
C TRP A 121 8.58 -6.56 -10.51
N LYS A 122 9.69 -5.84 -10.47
CA LYS A 122 11.05 -6.30 -10.81
C LYS A 122 12.07 -5.78 -9.80
N LEU A 123 12.92 -6.67 -9.32
CA LEU A 123 14.03 -6.39 -8.42
C LEU A 123 15.33 -6.77 -9.12
N TYR A 124 16.20 -5.78 -9.26
CA TYR A 124 17.56 -5.93 -9.74
C TYR A 124 18.47 -5.80 -8.52
N LEU A 125 19.24 -6.82 -8.17
CA LEU A 125 20.21 -6.76 -7.09
C LEU A 125 21.60 -6.42 -7.63
N SER A 126 22.33 -5.62 -6.86
CA SER A 126 23.77 -5.45 -7.07
C SER A 126 24.51 -6.70 -6.58
N PRO A 127 25.70 -7.00 -7.13
CA PRO A 127 26.54 -8.08 -6.62
C PRO A 127 26.80 -7.97 -5.11
N GLY A 128 26.86 -9.11 -4.41
CA GLY A 128 27.01 -9.18 -2.95
C GLY A 128 25.71 -8.98 -2.16
N TRP A 129 24.56 -9.01 -2.84
CA TRP A 129 23.23 -9.02 -2.22
C TRP A 129 22.43 -10.22 -2.73
N THR A 130 21.64 -10.80 -1.84
CA THR A 130 20.79 -11.95 -2.12
C THR A 130 19.42 -11.79 -1.45
N VAL A 131 18.51 -12.71 -1.76
CA VAL A 131 17.16 -12.77 -1.18
C VAL A 131 17.08 -14.01 -0.30
N LYS A 132 16.75 -13.83 0.98
CA LYS A 132 16.43 -14.93 1.90
C LYS A 132 14.93 -15.00 2.17
N GLU A 133 14.44 -16.15 2.64
CA GLU A 133 13.09 -16.25 3.18
C GLU A 133 12.95 -15.41 4.46
N GLY A 134 11.83 -14.70 4.57
CA GLY A 134 11.47 -13.90 5.74
C GLY A 134 10.64 -14.67 6.76
N GLU A 135 10.23 -14.00 7.85
CA GLU A 135 9.49 -14.63 8.96
C GLU A 135 8.13 -15.22 8.55
N ARG A 136 7.46 -14.62 7.56
CA ARG A 136 6.17 -15.10 7.06
C ARG A 136 6.37 -16.02 5.86
N MET A 137 5.65 -17.14 5.81
CA MET A 137 5.71 -18.05 4.66
C MET A 137 5.47 -17.32 3.33
N GLY A 138 6.40 -17.49 2.40
CA GLY A 138 6.38 -16.82 1.08
C GLY A 138 6.80 -15.35 1.10
N SER A 139 7.26 -14.85 2.25
CA SER A 139 7.92 -13.55 2.37
C SER A 139 9.42 -13.71 2.19
N TYR A 140 10.06 -12.63 1.80
CA TYR A 140 11.45 -12.58 1.43
C TYR A 140 12.08 -11.29 1.95
N GLU A 141 13.38 -11.32 2.22
CA GLU A 141 14.16 -10.17 2.64
C GLU A 141 15.43 -10.08 1.81
N VAL A 142 15.74 -8.89 1.32
CA VAL A 142 17.01 -8.61 0.66
C VAL A 142 18.08 -8.42 1.73
N VAL A 143 19.10 -9.28 1.69
CA VAL A 143 20.21 -9.30 2.65
C VAL A 143 21.54 -9.25 1.90
N LYS A 144 22.58 -8.79 2.59
CA LYS A 144 23.94 -8.88 2.08
C LYS A 144 24.40 -10.35 2.14
N GLU A 145 25.05 -10.81 1.08
CA GLU A 145 25.67 -12.15 1.01
C GLU A 145 26.79 -12.32 2.05
#